data_AF-A0AAE1INB1-F1
#
_entry.id   AF-A0AAE1INB1-F1
#
_cell.length_a   1.000
_cell.length_b   1.000
_cell.length_c   1.000
_cell.angle_alpha   90.00
_cell.angle_beta   90.00
_cell.angle_gamma   90.00
#
_symmetry.space_group_name_H-M   'P 1'
#
loop_
_entity.id
_entity.type
_entity.pdbx_description
1 polymer ?
#
loop_
_entity_poly.entity_id
_entity_poly.type
_entity_poly.pdbx_seq_one_letter_code
_entity_poly.pdbx_strand_id
1 'polypeptide(L)'
;MGRIQPLQFAGDHDGEVEKIQGFDFAEWLKNTVLKNDFVVMKMDVEGAEFDLIPRLYETGAICLVDELFLECHYNRWQRCCPGQRSSKYERTYEQCLALFDSLRRRGVLVHQWW
;
A
#
# COMPACT_ATOMS: atom_id res chain seq x y z
N MET A 1 -9.84 13.96 8.69
CA MET A 1 -8.69 13.55 7.84
C MET A 1 -8.62 14.53 6.68
N GLY A 2 -7.54 15.28 6.55
CA GLY A 2 -7.38 16.25 5.47
C GLY A 2 -7.23 15.51 4.14
N ARG A 3 -8.21 15.66 3.24
CA ARG A 3 -8.05 15.23 1.85
C ARG A 3 -7.11 16.22 1.18
N ILE A 4 -6.02 15.73 0.60
CA ILE A 4 -5.17 16.52 -0.30
C ILE A 4 -6.07 17.06 -1.40
N GLN A 5 -6.15 18.37 -1.55
CA GLN A 5 -6.93 18.97 -2.62
C GLN A 5 -6.18 18.76 -3.94
N PRO A 6 -6.84 18.23 -4.99
CA PRO A 6 -6.23 18.18 -6.30
C PRO A 6 -5.92 19.61 -6.75
N LEU A 7 -4.73 19.80 -7.31
CA LEU A 7 -4.38 21.04 -8.01
C LEU A 7 -5.43 21.27 -9.10
N GLN A 8 -6.11 22.42 -9.05
CA GLN A 8 -7.07 22.81 -10.08
C GLN A 8 -6.29 23.14 -11.37
N PHE A 9 -6.08 22.13 -12.22
CA PHE A 9 -5.73 22.36 -13.60
C PHE A 9 -7.02 22.61 -14.39
N ALA A 10 -7.12 23.79 -15.00
CA ALA A 10 -8.20 24.14 -15.91
C ALA A 10 -7.98 23.37 -17.23
N GLY A 11 -8.51 22.16 -17.30
CA GLY A 11 -8.50 21.32 -18.50
C GLY A 11 -9.49 20.18 -18.34
N ASP A 12 -10.25 19.90 -19.39
CA ASP A 12 -11.19 18.79 -19.48
C ASP A 12 -10.43 17.48 -19.20
N HIS A 13 -10.63 16.87 -18.02
CA HIS A 13 -9.85 15.69 -17.59
C HIS A 13 -10.32 14.44 -18.35
N ASP A 14 -9.86 14.28 -19.57
CA ASP A 14 -9.96 13.05 -20.36
C ASP A 14 -8.92 12.04 -19.89
N GLY A 15 -9.14 11.41 -18.72
CA GLY A 15 -8.42 10.19 -18.31
C GLY A 15 -6.89 10.21 -18.36
N GLU A 16 -6.24 11.39 -18.41
CA GLU A 16 -4.79 11.51 -18.61
C GLU A 16 -4.05 10.94 -17.41
N VAL A 17 -3.28 9.88 -17.67
CA VAL A 17 -2.43 9.23 -16.68
C VAL A 17 -1.13 10.00 -16.59
N GLU A 18 -0.95 10.74 -15.51
CA GLU A 18 0.29 11.44 -15.23
C GLU A 18 1.40 10.46 -14.81
N LYS A 19 2.55 10.55 -15.48
CA LYS A 19 3.74 9.79 -15.09
C LYS A 19 4.46 10.55 -13.98
N ILE A 20 4.47 9.96 -12.79
CA ILE A 20 5.23 10.47 -11.64
C ILE A 20 6.52 9.66 -11.44
N GLN A 21 7.55 10.32 -10.91
CA GLN A 21 8.79 9.65 -10.54
C GLN A 21 8.55 8.74 -9.33
N GLY A 22 8.79 7.44 -9.50
CA GLY A 22 8.85 6.47 -8.40
C GLY A 22 10.21 6.46 -7.70
N PHE A 23 10.28 5.83 -6.54
CA PHE A 23 11.52 5.56 -5.81
C PHE A 23 11.48 4.18 -5.16
N ASP A 24 12.65 3.60 -4.85
CA ASP A 24 12.72 2.36 -4.08
C ASP A 24 12.44 2.66 -2.60
N PHE A 25 11.23 2.35 -2.16
CA PHE A 25 10.81 2.58 -0.78
C PHE A 25 11.65 1.78 0.23
N ALA A 26 12.10 0.58 -0.12
CA ALA A 26 12.89 -0.25 0.78
C ALA A 26 14.30 0.35 0.98
N GLU A 27 14.89 0.87 -0.08
CA GLU A 27 16.16 1.60 0.00
C GLU A 27 16.00 2.90 0.81
N TRP A 28 14.95 3.68 0.53
CA TRP A 28 14.65 4.91 1.26
C TRP A 28 14.49 4.66 2.76
N LEU A 29 13.73 3.62 3.15
CA LEU A 29 13.50 3.28 4.55
C LEU A 29 14.83 2.98 5.26
N LYS A 30 15.69 2.15 4.65
CA LYS A 30 17.01 1.80 5.20
C LYS A 30 17.94 3.00 5.37
N ASN A 31 17.77 4.04 4.56
CA ASN A 31 18.54 5.28 4.62
C ASN A 31 17.92 6.33 5.55
N THR A 32 16.67 6.13 5.99
CA THR A 32 15.91 7.14 6.76
C THR A 32 15.86 6.83 8.25
N VAL A 33 15.74 5.54 8.63
CA VAL A 33 15.57 5.13 10.04
C VAL A 33 16.74 4.28 10.52
N LEU A 34 16.99 4.34 11.82
CA LEU A 34 17.99 3.51 12.50
C LEU A 34 17.30 2.33 13.20
N LYS A 35 18.06 1.27 13.47
CA LYS A 35 17.56 0.06 14.13
C LYS A 35 16.99 0.28 15.55
N ASN A 36 17.30 1.42 16.17
CA ASN A 36 16.88 1.75 17.53
C ASN A 36 15.65 2.67 17.55
N ASP A 37 15.19 3.12 16.38
CA ASP A 37 13.98 3.92 16.27
C ASP A 37 12.76 3.00 16.36
N PHE A 38 11.67 3.51 16.94
CA PHE A 38 10.39 2.81 16.90
C PHE A 38 9.58 3.32 15.70
N VAL A 39 9.37 2.47 14.72
CA VAL A 39 8.80 2.84 13.42
C VAL A 39 7.41 2.26 13.24
N VAL A 40 6.42 3.14 13.15
CA VAL A 40 5.04 2.81 12.79
C VAL A 40 4.82 3.18 11.33
N MET A 41 4.45 2.21 10.51
CA MET A 41 4.16 2.40 9.09
C MET A 41 2.66 2.25 8.84
N LYS A 42 2.04 3.24 8.19
CA LYS A 42 0.70 3.12 7.61
C LYS A 42 0.83 3.02 6.10
N MET A 43 0.24 2.00 5.50
CA MET A 43 0.33 1.70 4.07
C MET A 43 -1.06 1.59 3.45
N ASP A 44 -1.31 2.46 2.47
CA ASP A 44 -2.46 2.48 1.56
C ASP A 44 -1.87 2.87 0.20
N VAL A 45 -1.65 1.87 -0.65
CA VAL A 45 -0.88 1.98 -1.90
C VAL A 45 -1.64 1.37 -3.09
N GLU A 46 -2.96 1.29 -2.96
CA GLU A 46 -3.88 1.04 -4.06
C GLU A 46 -3.54 -0.23 -4.90
N GLY A 47 -3.17 -1.34 -4.23
CA GLY A 47 -2.89 -2.62 -4.87
C GLY A 47 -1.41 -3.00 -4.96
N ALA A 48 -0.50 -2.05 -4.75
CA ALA A 48 0.95 -2.29 -4.79
C ALA A 48 1.49 -3.02 -3.54
N GLU A 49 0.63 -3.41 -2.58
CA GLU A 49 1.05 -4.10 -1.37
C GLU A 49 1.74 -5.42 -1.69
N PHE A 50 1.26 -6.11 -2.74
CA PHE A 50 1.77 -7.40 -3.18
C PHE A 50 3.13 -7.33 -3.89
N ASP A 51 3.60 -6.15 -4.25
CA ASP A 51 4.94 -5.92 -4.79
C ASP A 51 5.88 -5.35 -3.71
N LEU A 52 5.37 -4.39 -2.92
CA LEU A 52 6.16 -3.72 -1.88
C LEU A 52 6.50 -4.64 -0.70
N ILE A 53 5.56 -5.43 -0.20
CA ILE A 53 5.82 -6.30 0.97
C ILE A 53 6.88 -7.37 0.65
N PRO A 54 6.83 -8.10 -0.49
CA PRO A 54 7.92 -8.98 -0.88
C PRO A 54 9.26 -8.27 -1.03
N ARG A 55 9.28 -7.06 -1.63
CA ARG A 55 10.50 -6.27 -1.76
C ARG A 55 11.11 -5.90 -0.38
N LEU A 56 10.26 -5.55 0.59
CA LEU A 56 10.70 -5.29 1.97
C LEU A 56 11.28 -6.55 2.64
N TYR A 57 10.78 -7.73 2.30
CA TYR A 57 11.36 -8.99 2.77
C TYR A 57 12.73 -9.26 2.15
N GLU A 58 12.82 -9.18 0.82
CA GLU A 58 14.05 -9.48 0.07
C GLU A 58 15.22 -8.58 0.49
N THR A 59 14.93 -7.30 0.75
CA THR A 59 15.94 -6.30 1.14
C THR A 59 16.26 -6.28 2.64
N GLY A 60 15.48 -7.01 3.44
CA GLY A 60 15.52 -6.98 4.91
C GLY A 60 15.03 -5.67 5.52
N ALA A 61 14.46 -4.75 4.73
CA ALA A 61 13.97 -3.46 5.20
C ALA A 61 12.77 -3.62 6.15
N ILE A 62 12.02 -4.72 6.04
CA ILE A 62 10.88 -5.00 6.94
C ILE A 62 11.28 -5.02 8.42
N CYS A 63 12.54 -5.39 8.73
CA CYS A 63 13.04 -5.49 10.10
C CYS A 63 13.23 -4.11 10.77
N LEU A 64 13.03 -3.03 10.02
CA LEU A 64 13.06 -1.66 10.51
C LEU A 64 11.66 -1.13 10.83
N VAL A 65 10.61 -1.95 10.68
CA VAL A 65 9.22 -1.57 10.96
C VAL A 65 8.71 -2.41 12.13
N ASP A 66 8.33 -1.75 13.22
CA ASP A 66 7.82 -2.40 14.42
C ASP A 66 6.32 -2.69 14.32
N GLU A 67 5.55 -1.70 13.85
CA GLU A 67 4.09 -1.78 13.74
C GLU A 67 3.63 -1.32 12.35
N LEU A 68 2.77 -2.12 11.72
CA LEU A 68 2.28 -1.87 10.37
C LEU A 68 0.75 -1.83 10.32
N PHE A 69 0.18 -0.72 9.90
CA PHE A 69 -1.23 -0.57 9.55
C PHE A 69 -1.38 -0.70 8.04
N LEU A 70 -1.91 -1.82 7.57
CA LEU A 70 -1.99 -2.14 6.15
C LEU A 70 -3.44 -2.15 5.65
N GLU A 71 -3.73 -1.30 4.68
CA GLU A 71 -4.93 -1.43 3.83
C GLU A 71 -4.59 -2.36 2.68
N CYS A 72 -5.18 -3.57 2.67
CA CYS A 72 -4.96 -4.51 1.59
C CYS A 72 -6.09 -4.39 0.57
N HIS A 73 -5.73 -4.05 -0.66
CA HIS A 73 -6.66 -3.88 -1.76
C HIS A 73 -6.92 -5.21 -2.46
N TYR A 74 -8.19 -5.66 -2.39
CA TYR A 74 -8.67 -6.89 -3.02
C TYR A 74 -9.92 -6.63 -3.86
N ASN A 75 -10.37 -7.66 -4.57
CA ASN A 75 -11.41 -7.69 -5.60
C ASN A 75 -12.85 -7.42 -5.12
N ARG A 76 -13.02 -6.44 -4.22
CA ARG A 76 -14.32 -5.98 -3.75
C ARG A 76 -15.06 -5.28 -4.89
N TRP A 77 -16.33 -5.62 -5.05
CA TRP A 77 -17.21 -4.94 -5.99
C TRP A 77 -17.37 -3.47 -5.63
N GLN A 78 -16.86 -2.61 -6.51
CA GLN A 78 -17.03 -1.17 -6.41
C GLN A 78 -18.01 -0.70 -7.49
N ARG A 79 -18.80 0.33 -7.17
CA ARG A 79 -19.64 1.01 -8.16
C ARG A 79 -18.71 1.92 -8.97
N CYS A 80 -18.20 1.42 -10.09
CA CYS A 80 -17.42 2.22 -11.01
C CYS A 80 -18.31 3.21 -11.79
N CYS A 81 -19.55 2.81 -12.11
CA CYS A 81 -20.51 3.59 -12.89
C CYS A 81 -21.96 3.31 -12.41
N PRO A 82 -22.93 4.19 -12.72
CA PRO A 82 -24.35 3.93 -12.43
C PRO A 82 -24.79 2.59 -13.02
N GLY A 83 -25.28 1.67 -12.18
CA GLY A 83 -25.77 0.36 -12.60
C GLY A 83 -24.71 -0.71 -12.88
N GLN A 84 -23.42 -0.37 -12.90
CA GLN A 84 -22.33 -1.32 -13.13
C GLN A 84 -21.46 -1.51 -11.88
N ARG A 85 -21.13 -2.76 -11.58
CA ARG A 85 -20.13 -3.12 -10.59
C ARG A 85 -18.97 -3.79 -11.31
N SER A 86 -17.75 -3.34 -11.03
CA SER A 86 -16.53 -4.00 -11.48
C SER A 86 -15.62 -4.21 -10.28
N SER A 87 -14.71 -5.16 -10.42
CA SER A 87 -13.59 -5.30 -9.49
C SER A 87 -12.48 -4.36 -9.92
N LYS A 88 -12.02 -3.49 -9.02
CA LYS A 88 -10.86 -2.61 -9.26
C LYS A 88 -9.53 -3.37 -9.23
N TYR A 89 -9.46 -4.46 -8.45
CA TYR A 89 -8.25 -5.24 -8.24
C TYR A 89 -8.46 -6.71 -8.60
N GLU A 90 -7.39 -7.39 -8.99
CA GLU A 90 -7.44 -8.82 -9.33
C GLU A 90 -7.31 -9.73 -8.09
N ARG A 91 -6.67 -9.21 -7.03
CA ARG A 91 -6.31 -9.98 -5.83
C ARG A 91 -7.53 -10.34 -4.99
N THR A 92 -7.54 -11.51 -4.37
CA THR A 92 -8.65 -11.95 -3.51
C THR A 92 -8.44 -11.56 -2.05
N TYR A 93 -9.52 -11.55 -1.27
CA TYR A 93 -9.43 -11.33 0.18
C TYR A 93 -8.57 -12.40 0.88
N GLU A 94 -8.63 -13.65 0.42
CA GLU A 94 -7.78 -14.73 0.93
C GLU A 94 -6.29 -14.45 0.71
N GLN A 95 -5.93 -13.86 -0.43
CA GLN A 95 -4.54 -13.45 -0.69
C GLN A 95 -4.11 -12.33 0.25
N CYS A 96 -5.00 -11.40 0.60
CA CYS A 96 -4.73 -10.41 1.65
C CYS A 96 -4.48 -11.09 3.01
N LEU A 97 -5.33 -12.03 3.42
CA LEU A 97 -5.14 -12.75 4.69
C LEU A 97 -3.79 -13.49 4.71
N ALA A 98 -3.43 -14.15 3.61
CA ALA A 98 -2.13 -14.81 3.47
C ALA A 98 -0.95 -13.82 3.57
N LEU A 99 -1.11 -12.59 3.06
CA LEU A 99 -0.13 -11.52 3.20
C LEU A 99 0.04 -11.09 4.67
N PHE A 100 -1.06 -10.86 5.38
CA PHE A 100 -1.05 -10.57 6.83
C PHE A 100 -0.38 -11.69 7.62
N ASP A 101 -0.69 -12.95 7.34
CA ASP A 101 -0.08 -14.10 8.02
C ASP A 101 1.41 -14.24 7.69
N SER A 102 1.83 -13.85 6.48
CA SER A 102 3.24 -13.81 6.10
C SER A 102 4.03 -12.77 6.90
N LEU A 103 3.43 -11.60 7.16
CA LEU A 103 4.01 -10.53 7.97
C LEU A 103 4.13 -10.95 9.44
N ARG A 104 3.05 -11.48 10.01
CA ARG A 104 3.02 -11.95 11.42
C ARG A 104 4.04 -13.06 11.68
N ARG A 105 4.19 -14.01 10.75
CA ARG A 105 5.20 -15.08 10.86
C ARG A 105 6.65 -14.57 10.90
N ARG A 106 6.89 -13.34 10.42
CA ARG A 106 8.21 -12.68 10.45
C ARG A 106 8.37 -11.72 11.63
N GLY A 107 7.41 -11.71 12.56
CA GLY A 107 7.48 -10.89 13.77
C GLY A 107 6.99 -9.46 13.61
N VAL A 108 6.42 -9.08 12.46
CA VAL A 108 5.85 -7.74 12.27
C VAL A 108 4.47 -7.70 12.94
N LEU A 109 4.26 -6.71 13.82
CA LEU A 109 2.94 -6.44 14.38
C LEU A 109 2.08 -5.73 13.33
N VAL A 110 1.29 -6.50 12.59
CA VAL A 110 0.45 -5.95 11.51
C VAL A 110 -1.04 -5.89 11.89
N HIS A 111 -1.61 -4.72 11.65
CA HIS A 111 -3.01 -4.36 11.85
C HIS A 111 -3.70 -4.15 10.51
N GLN A 112 -4.92 -4.65 10.40
CA GLN A 112 -5.76 -4.36 9.25
C GLN A 112 -6.27 -2.92 9.33
N TRP A 113 -6.02 -2.14 8.30
CA TRP A 113 -6.57 -0.80 8.09
C TRP A 113 -7.66 -0.85 7.01
N TRP A 114 -8.67 0.03 7.11
CA TRP A 114 -9.85 0.08 6.25
C TRP A 114 -10.17 1.50 5.80
#